data_AF-S3MFE6-F1
#
_entry.id   AF-S3MFE6-F1
#
_cell.length_a   1.000
_cell.length_b   1.000
_cell.length_c   1.000
_cell.angle_alpha   90.00
_cell.angle_beta   90.00
_cell.angle_gamma   90.00
#
_symmetry.space_group_name_H-M   'P 1'
#
loop_
_entity.id
_entity.type
_entity.pdbx_description
1 polymer ?
#
loop_
_entity_poly.entity_id
_entity_poly.type
_entity_poly.pdbx_seq_one_letter_code
_entity_poly.pdbx_strand_id
1 'polypeptide(L)'
;MKKLNAQERVFEIIELLYAHQVSGLNNKELATLLKTTEANVCRDMAVFERYGYVARNSQYRWRLSPKFGGIAGHIMRAFQQAKLEIAREEAEYASAMQ
;
A
#
# COMPACT_ATOMS: atom_id res chain seq x y z
N MET A 1 23.02 -8.37 9.40
CA MET A 1 21.71 -7.80 9.01
C MET A 1 20.75 -7.97 10.17
N LYS A 2 20.04 -6.91 10.57
CA LYS A 2 19.08 -6.94 11.68
C LYS A 2 17.90 -7.85 11.31
N LYS A 3 17.49 -8.71 12.23
CA LYS A 3 16.28 -9.55 12.07
C LYS A 3 15.05 -8.65 12.17
N LEU A 4 14.21 -8.65 11.14
CA LEU A 4 12.97 -7.86 11.12
C LEU A 4 12.00 -8.38 12.19
N ASN A 5 11.49 -7.47 13.02
CA ASN A 5 10.36 -7.76 13.89
C ASN A 5 9.05 -7.87 13.07
N ALA A 6 7.93 -8.16 13.73
CA ALA A 6 6.67 -8.38 13.02
C ALA A 6 6.17 -7.13 12.28
N GLN A 7 6.27 -5.95 12.90
CA GLN A 7 5.83 -4.69 12.33
C GLN A 7 6.72 -4.27 11.16
N GLU A 8 8.03 -4.41 11.30
CA GLU A 8 9.00 -4.17 10.22
C GLU A 8 8.69 -5.07 9.02
N ARG A 9 8.37 -6.36 9.23
CA ARG A 9 7.97 -7.25 8.13
C ARG A 9 6.69 -6.82 7.42
N VAL A 10 5.73 -6.21 8.12
CA VAL A 10 4.50 -5.69 7.48
C VAL A 10 4.86 -4.64 6.43
N PHE A 11 5.73 -3.68 6.75
CA PHE A 11 6.15 -2.66 5.79
C PHE A 11 6.90 -3.28 4.60
N GLU A 12 7.86 -4.15 4.88
CA GLU A 12 8.64 -4.81 3.83
C GLU A 12 7.79 -5.70 2.92
N ILE A 13 6.78 -6.41 3.46
CA ILE A 13 5.84 -7.20 2.64
C ILE A 13 5.07 -6.29 1.68
N ILE A 14 4.64 -5.10 2.12
CA ILE A 14 3.93 -4.16 1.24
C ILE A 14 4.83 -3.74 0.07
N GLU A 15 6.07 -3.35 0.36
CA GLU A 15 7.05 -2.94 -0.66
C GLU A 15 7.33 -4.06 -1.66
N LEU A 16 7.55 -5.29 -1.18
CA LEU A 16 7.77 -6.45 -2.03
C LEU A 16 6.55 -6.77 -2.91
N LEU A 17 5.35 -6.76 -2.34
CA LEU A 17 4.13 -7.05 -3.11
C LEU A 17 3.81 -5.94 -4.12
N TYR A 18 4.12 -4.67 -3.81
CA TYR A 18 4.06 -3.56 -4.75
C TYR A 18 5.04 -3.76 -5.91
N ALA A 19 6.31 -4.03 -5.62
CA ALA A 19 7.34 -4.25 -6.65
C ALA A 19 7.04 -5.44 -7.56
N HIS A 20 6.29 -6.43 -7.05
CA HIS A 20 5.88 -7.62 -7.77
C HIS A 20 4.37 -7.67 -8.07
N GLN A 21 3.69 -6.53 -8.18
CA GLN A 21 2.22 -6.46 -8.25
C GLN A 21 1.58 -7.30 -9.38
N VAL A 22 2.27 -7.42 -10.52
CA VAL A 22 1.77 -8.17 -11.69
C VAL A 22 1.99 -9.68 -11.51
N SER A 23 3.24 -10.09 -11.24
CA SER A 23 3.62 -11.51 -11.14
C SER A 23 3.21 -12.16 -9.82
N GLY A 24 3.13 -11.37 -8.76
CA GLY A 24 2.91 -11.81 -7.38
C GLY A 24 4.06 -12.61 -6.79
N LEU A 25 3.95 -12.95 -5.50
CA LEU A 25 4.92 -13.76 -4.75
C LEU A 25 4.23 -14.91 -4.00
N ASN A 26 4.95 -16.01 -3.80
CA ASN A 26 4.54 -17.08 -2.89
C ASN A 26 5.21 -16.94 -1.51
N ASN A 27 4.77 -17.73 -0.53
CA ASN A 27 5.27 -17.63 0.85
C ASN A 27 6.76 -17.97 0.97
N LYS A 28 7.27 -18.90 0.16
CA LYS A 28 8.67 -19.30 0.15
C LYS A 28 9.57 -18.18 -0.37
N GLU A 29 9.18 -17.53 -1.46
CA GLU A 29 9.89 -16.38 -2.02
C GLU A 29 9.90 -15.21 -1.03
N LEU A 30 8.75 -14.89 -0.41
CA LEU A 30 8.67 -13.88 0.64
C LEU A 30 9.59 -14.22 1.82
N ALA A 31 9.63 -15.47 2.27
CA ALA A 31 10.49 -15.89 3.37
C ALA A 31 11.97 -15.72 3.02
N THR A 32 12.38 -16.06 1.79
CA THR A 32 13.73 -15.84 1.29
C THR A 32 14.09 -14.35 1.24
N LEU A 33 13.22 -13.52 0.66
CA LEU A 33 13.45 -12.07 0.51
C LEU A 33 13.53 -11.36 1.87
N LEU A 34 12.64 -11.71 2.79
CA LEU A 34 12.56 -11.13 4.15
C LEU A 34 13.54 -11.77 5.14
N LYS A 35 14.31 -12.79 4.71
CA LYS A 35 15.24 -13.57 5.54
C LYS A 35 14.59 -14.06 6.85
N THR A 36 13.39 -14.61 6.71
CA THR A 36 12.56 -15.12 7.80
C THR A 36 12.07 -16.54 7.47
N THR A 37 11.25 -17.14 8.34
CA THR A 37 10.68 -18.45 8.10
C THR A 37 9.35 -18.36 7.37
N GLU A 38 8.99 -19.38 6.59
CA GLU A 38 7.67 -19.48 5.96
C GLU A 38 6.54 -19.44 7.00
N ALA A 39 6.75 -20.00 8.20
CA ALA A 39 5.78 -19.91 9.29
C ALA A 39 5.50 -18.47 9.75
N ASN A 40 6.52 -17.60 9.76
CA ASN A 40 6.31 -16.18 10.03
C ASN A 40 5.51 -15.53 8.89
N VAL A 41 5.89 -15.80 7.64
CA VAL A 41 5.18 -15.27 6.47
C VAL A 41 3.73 -15.72 6.45
N CYS A 42 3.42 -17.00 6.71
CA CYS A 42 2.04 -17.49 6.78
C CYS A 42 1.21 -16.72 7.81
N ARG A 43 1.78 -16.43 8.98
CA ARG A 43 1.12 -15.62 10.02
C ARG A 43 0.91 -14.19 9.56
N ASP A 44 1.92 -13.58 8.95
CA ASP A 44 1.83 -12.21 8.44
C ASP A 44 0.75 -12.14 7.33
N MET A 45 0.78 -13.04 6.35
CA MET A 45 -0.18 -13.09 5.24
C MET A 45 -1.62 -13.34 5.70
N ALA A 46 -1.84 -14.15 6.74
CA ALA A 46 -3.16 -14.31 7.34
C ALA A 46 -3.70 -12.98 7.91
N VAL A 47 -2.82 -12.14 8.47
CA VAL A 47 -3.20 -10.79 8.89
C VAL A 47 -3.52 -9.93 7.67
N PHE A 48 -2.65 -9.89 6.65
CA PHE A 48 -2.90 -9.13 5.44
C PHE A 48 -4.24 -9.49 4.76
N GLU A 49 -4.57 -10.78 4.69
CA GLU A 49 -5.82 -11.27 4.10
C GLU A 49 -7.03 -10.84 4.94
N ARG A 50 -6.96 -10.99 6.27
CA ARG A 50 -8.01 -10.54 7.19
C ARG A 50 -8.31 -9.04 7.09
N TYR A 51 -7.30 -8.21 6.83
CA TYR A 51 -7.47 -6.76 6.63
C TYR A 51 -7.83 -6.37 5.18
N GLY A 52 -7.88 -7.35 4.27
CA GLY A 52 -8.17 -7.15 2.85
C GLY A 52 -7.07 -6.41 2.10
N TYR A 53 -5.82 -6.47 2.55
CA TYR A 53 -4.68 -5.76 1.96
C TYR A 53 -4.03 -6.53 0.81
N VAL A 54 -4.26 -7.83 0.76
CA VAL A 54 -3.73 -8.70 -0.30
C VAL A 54 -4.85 -9.39 -1.05
N ALA A 55 -4.53 -9.78 -2.27
CA ALA A 55 -5.34 -10.64 -3.10
C ALA A 55 -4.42 -11.65 -3.80
N ARG A 56 -5.02 -12.68 -4.38
CA ARG A 56 -4.29 -13.61 -5.25
C ARG A 56 -4.48 -13.24 -6.72
N ASN A 57 -3.46 -13.47 -7.53
CA ASN A 57 -3.57 -13.38 -8.99
C ASN A 57 -4.08 -14.72 -9.58
N SER A 58 -4.15 -14.81 -10.92
CA SER A 58 -4.60 -16.01 -11.62
C SER A 58 -3.74 -17.26 -11.38
N GLN A 59 -2.48 -17.08 -10.95
CA GLN A 59 -1.55 -18.14 -10.58
C GLN A 59 -1.56 -18.42 -9.08
N TYR A 60 -2.54 -17.90 -8.34
CA TYR A 60 -2.69 -18.06 -6.89
C TYR A 60 -1.55 -17.45 -6.06
N ARG A 61 -0.82 -16.47 -6.61
CA ARG A 61 0.29 -15.76 -5.95
C ARG A 61 -0.19 -14.46 -5.33
N TRP A 62 0.43 -14.06 -4.22
CA TRP A 62 0.08 -12.86 -3.47
C TRP A 62 0.47 -11.58 -4.21
N ARG A 63 -0.41 -10.58 -4.15
CA ARG A 63 -0.21 -9.21 -4.60
C ARG A 63 -1.00 -8.26 -3.70
N LEU A 64 -0.74 -6.95 -3.78
CA LEU A 64 -1.59 -5.98 -3.10
C LEU A 64 -3.00 -5.99 -3.69
N SER A 65 -4.00 -5.84 -2.82
CA SER A 65 -5.39 -5.77 -3.23
C SER A 65 -5.72 -4.40 -3.86
N PRO A 66 -6.85 -4.27 -4.59
CA PRO A 66 -7.32 -3.00 -5.12
C PRO A 66 -7.56 -1.91 -4.06
N LYS A 67 -7.61 -2.27 -2.76
CA LYS A 67 -7.77 -1.31 -1.65
C LYS A 67 -6.71 -0.20 -1.68
N PHE A 68 -5.47 -0.53 -2.06
CA PHE A 68 -4.39 0.45 -2.18
C PHE A 68 -4.63 1.47 -3.30
N GLY A 69 -5.26 1.05 -4.41
CA GLY A 69 -5.71 1.98 -5.45
C GLY A 69 -6.80 2.93 -4.96
N GLY A 70 -7.72 2.44 -4.13
CA GLY A 70 -8.72 3.28 -3.46
C GLY A 70 -8.11 4.32 -2.53
N ILE A 71 -7.10 3.93 -1.73
CA ILE A 71 -6.35 4.83 -0.85
C ILE A 71 -5.64 5.93 -1.68
N ALA A 72 -4.89 5.54 -2.71
CA ALA A 72 -4.18 6.48 -3.58
C ALA A 72 -5.17 7.46 -4.26
N GLY A 73 -6.29 6.94 -4.77
CA GLY A 73 -7.34 7.77 -5.37
C GLY A 73 -7.97 8.76 -4.40
N HIS A 74 -8.18 8.35 -3.14
CA HIS A 74 -8.68 9.26 -2.10
C HIS A 74 -7.69 10.39 -1.81
N ILE A 75 -6.40 10.06 -1.67
CA ILE A 75 -5.34 11.07 -1.45
C ILE A 75 -5.31 12.09 -2.60
N MET A 76 -5.34 11.61 -3.85
CA MET A 76 -5.35 12.49 -5.02
C MET A 76 -6.56 13.44 -5.06
N ARG A 77 -7.76 12.94 -4.71
CA ARG A 77 -8.96 13.80 -4.63
C ARG A 77 -8.85 14.85 -3.53
N ALA A 78 -8.32 14.50 -2.37
CA ALA A 78 -8.12 15.46 -1.29
C ALA A 78 -7.17 16.59 -1.71
N PHE A 79 -6.08 16.26 -2.42
CA PHE A 79 -5.18 17.28 -2.98
C PHE A 79 -5.87 18.19 -4.01
N GLN A 80 -6.72 17.63 -4.87
CA GLN A 80 -7.49 18.43 -5.83
C GLN A 80 -8.45 19.39 -5.12
N GLN A 81 -9.13 18.94 -4.07
CA GLN A 81 -10.02 19.80 -3.27
C GLN A 81 -9.24 20.94 -2.60
N ALA A 82 -8.09 20.65 -1.99
CA ALA A 82 -7.26 21.68 -1.37
C ALA A 82 -6.83 22.77 -2.36
N LYS A 83 -6.50 22.39 -3.61
CA LYS A 83 -6.17 23.36 -4.67
C LYS A 83 -7.37 24.25 -5.04
N LEU A 84 -8.58 23.69 -5.06
CA LEU A 84 -9.79 24.45 -5.37
C LEU A 84 -10.13 25.46 -4.27
N GLU A 85 -9.93 25.09 -2.99
CA GLU A 85 -10.15 26.02 -1.88
C GLU A 85 -9.15 27.18 -1.92
N ILE A 86 -7.86 26.91 -2.15
CA ILE A 86 -6.85 27.97 -2.31
C ILE A 86 -7.22 28.92 -3.46
N ALA A 87 -7.62 28.38 -4.61
CA ALA A 87 -8.01 29.21 -5.77
C ALA A 87 -9.25 30.06 -5.50
N ARG A 88 -10.19 29.59 -4.65
CA ARG A 88 -11.34 30.39 -4.20
C ARG A 88 -10.90 31.54 -3.31
N GLU A 89 -10.09 31.27 -2.30
CA GLU A 89 -9.56 32.30 -1.41
C GLU A 89 -8.80 33.38 -2.20
N GLU A 90 -7.96 32.98 -3.17
CA GLU A 90 -7.25 33.91 -4.06
C GLU A 90 -8.21 34.83 -4.84
N ALA A 91 -9.29 34.27 -5.39
CA ALA A 91 -10.30 35.04 -6.12
C ALA A 91 -11.04 36.03 -5.22
N GLU A 92 -11.36 35.64 -3.99
CA GLU A 92 -11.99 36.51 -2.99
C GLU A 92 -11.08 37.71 -2.67
N TYR A 93 -9.81 37.47 -2.34
CA TYR A 93 -8.84 38.54 -2.08
C TYR A 93 -8.65 39.47 -3.28
N ALA A 94 -8.54 38.92 -4.50
CA ALA A 94 -8.38 39.72 -5.71
C ALA A 94 -9.60 40.63 -5.96
N SER A 95 -10.82 40.13 -5.71
CA SER A 95 -12.05 40.92 -5.86
C SER A 95 -12.19 42.02 -4.82
N ALA A 96 -11.70 41.81 -3.60
CA ALA A 96 -11.75 42.79 -2.52
C ALA A 96 -10.75 43.95 -2.68
N MET A 97 -9.73 43.80 -3.55
CA MET A 97 -8.75 44.85 -3.87
C MET A 97 -9.13 45.71 -5.08
N GLN A 98 -10.22 45.38 -5.79
CA GLN A 98 -10.77 46.22 -6.87
C GLN A 98 -11.75 47.25 -6.32
#